data_AF-A0A4Q3JYB9-F1
#
_entry.id   AF-A0A4Q3JYB9-F1
#
_cell.length_a   1.000
_cell.length_b   1.000
_cell.length_c   1.000
_cell.angle_alpha   90.00
_cell.angle_beta   90.00
_cell.angle_gamma   90.00
#
_symmetry.space_group_name_H-M   'P 1'
#
loop_
_entity.id
_entity.type
_entity.pdbx_description
1 polymer ?
#
loop_
_entity_poly.entity_id
_entity_poly.type
_entity_poly.pdbx_seq_one_letter_code
_entity_poly.pdbx_strand_id
1 'polypeptide(L)'
;MQQTTSELSIESRQMASQVEKARDKAGRARNDREAVAAEREQEELRRMQRDRDDEITKLKTLMEQAQKSASDLQVKRDKVAAELGASEGSTTSQLGEVRQDRETRLAARAELTAKLPAPLLKRYENTRKKKGTALAPTVDGTCGACHVGLPPPFFHKLMRREAIEECPMCHRLLYYRPESTT
;
A
#
# COMPACT_ATOMS: atom_id res chain seq x y z
N MET A 1 5.14 -33.84 -3.15
CA MET A 1 6.25 -33.39 -4.01
C MET A 1 7.56 -34.08 -3.66
N GLN A 2 8.19 -33.85 -2.50
CA GLN A 2 9.41 -34.59 -2.11
C GLN A 2 9.16 -36.08 -1.82
N GLN A 3 8.08 -36.41 -1.10
CA GLN A 3 7.68 -37.80 -0.84
C GLN A 3 7.34 -38.55 -2.15
N THR A 4 6.56 -37.91 -3.03
CA THR A 4 6.16 -38.47 -4.33
C THR A 4 7.35 -38.69 -5.27
N THR A 5 8.36 -37.81 -5.28
CA THR A 5 9.60 -38.06 -6.06
C THR A 5 10.45 -39.17 -5.46
N SER A 6 10.45 -39.33 -4.13
CA SER A 6 11.14 -40.44 -3.47
C SER A 6 10.49 -41.80 -3.75
N GLU A 7 9.15 -41.85 -3.79
CA GLU A 7 8.38 -43.04 -4.14
C GLU A 7 8.61 -43.45 -5.60
N LEU A 8 8.48 -42.51 -6.55
CA LEU A 8 8.77 -42.75 -7.97
C LEU A 8 10.22 -43.17 -8.21
N SER A 9 11.18 -42.62 -7.44
CA SER A 9 12.58 -43.04 -7.48
C SER A 9 12.78 -44.50 -7.03
N ILE A 10 12.00 -44.98 -6.08
CA ILE A 10 12.05 -46.36 -5.62
C ILE A 10 11.43 -47.27 -6.69
N GLU A 11 10.29 -46.86 -7.27
CA GLU A 11 9.65 -47.59 -8.37
C GLU A 11 10.55 -47.71 -9.60
N SER A 12 11.22 -46.63 -10.03
CA SER A 12 12.17 -46.67 -11.15
C SER A 12 13.33 -47.64 -10.88
N ARG A 13 13.87 -47.68 -9.65
CA ARG A 13 14.89 -48.68 -9.26
C ARG A 13 14.38 -50.12 -9.30
N GLN A 14 13.13 -50.34 -8.88
CA GLN A 14 12.50 -51.66 -8.96
C GLN A 14 12.31 -52.08 -10.41
N MET A 15 11.89 -51.16 -11.30
CA MET A 15 11.78 -51.41 -12.74
C MET A 15 13.15 -51.71 -13.37
N ALA A 16 14.20 -50.98 -12.99
CA ALA A 16 15.56 -51.25 -13.46
C ALA A 16 16.01 -52.68 -13.09
N SER A 17 15.67 -53.14 -11.88
CA SER A 17 15.93 -54.53 -11.46
C SER A 17 15.12 -55.55 -12.27
N GLN A 18 13.88 -55.24 -12.64
CA GLN A 18 13.06 -56.09 -13.50
C GLN A 18 13.61 -56.16 -14.93
N VAL A 19 14.10 -55.05 -15.48
CA VAL A 19 14.77 -55.00 -16.80
C VAL A 19 16.01 -55.89 -16.82
N GLU A 20 16.86 -55.85 -15.79
CA GLU A 20 18.03 -56.73 -15.72
C GLU A 20 17.63 -58.22 -15.58
N LYS A 21 16.62 -58.55 -14.79
CA LYS A 21 16.09 -59.93 -14.73
C LYS A 21 15.52 -60.40 -16.06
N ALA A 22 14.83 -59.53 -16.80
CA ALA A 22 14.31 -59.84 -18.14
C ALA A 22 15.44 -60.05 -19.15
N ARG A 23 16.53 -59.28 -19.03
CA ARG A 23 17.75 -59.45 -19.83
C ARG A 23 18.45 -60.79 -19.56
N ASP A 24 18.59 -61.17 -18.30
CA ASP A 24 19.14 -62.47 -17.91
C ASP A 24 18.28 -63.64 -18.42
N LYS A 25 16.94 -63.48 -18.41
CA LYS A 25 15.98 -64.44 -18.96
C LYS A 25 16.11 -64.56 -20.48
N ALA A 26 16.25 -63.44 -21.19
CA ALA A 26 16.48 -63.42 -22.64
C ALA A 26 17.79 -64.14 -23.02
N GLY A 27 18.86 -63.97 -22.23
CA GLY A 27 20.13 -64.68 -22.43
C GLY A 27 20.08 -66.20 -22.20
N ARG A 28 18.99 -66.73 -21.62
CA ARG A 28 18.78 -68.17 -21.35
C ARG A 28 17.77 -68.82 -22.31
N ALA A 29 17.24 -68.08 -23.28
CA ALA A 29 16.27 -68.60 -24.24
C ALA A 29 16.85 -69.77 -25.06
N ARG A 30 16.06 -70.84 -25.26
CA ARG A 30 16.53 -72.07 -25.93
C ARG A 30 16.02 -72.22 -27.35
N ASN A 31 15.06 -71.40 -27.76
CA ASN A 31 14.51 -71.37 -29.10
C ASN A 31 14.20 -69.92 -29.55
N ASP A 32 14.13 -69.70 -30.86
CA ASP A 32 13.91 -68.36 -31.45
C ASP A 32 12.60 -67.70 -31.00
N ARG A 33 11.58 -68.52 -30.72
CA ARG A 33 10.26 -68.03 -30.29
C ARG A 33 10.29 -67.46 -28.87
N GLU A 34 11.05 -68.09 -27.97
CA GLU A 34 11.31 -67.62 -26.61
C GLU A 34 12.22 -66.38 -26.61
N ALA A 35 13.23 -66.34 -27.48
CA ALA A 35 14.12 -65.19 -27.61
C ALA A 35 13.34 -63.94 -28.05
N VAL A 36 12.53 -64.04 -29.10
CA VAL A 36 11.69 -62.91 -29.59
C VAL A 36 10.66 -62.47 -28.54
N ALA A 37 10.09 -63.40 -27.76
CA ALA A 37 9.17 -63.06 -26.69
C ALA A 37 9.86 -62.33 -25.53
N ALA A 38 11.05 -62.78 -25.13
CA ALA A 38 11.83 -62.15 -24.07
C ALA A 38 12.39 -60.78 -24.47
N GLU A 39 12.79 -60.60 -25.73
CA GLU A 39 13.20 -59.30 -26.27
C GLU A 39 12.05 -58.27 -26.22
N ARG A 40 10.83 -58.68 -26.60
CA ARG A 40 9.65 -57.81 -26.51
C ARG A 40 9.32 -57.44 -25.06
N GLU A 41 9.39 -58.40 -24.14
CA GLU A 41 9.21 -58.16 -22.70
C GLU A 41 10.23 -57.15 -22.17
N GLN A 42 11.50 -57.29 -22.57
CA GLN A 42 12.57 -56.37 -22.18
C GLN A 42 12.40 -54.97 -22.78
N GLU A 43 11.98 -54.86 -24.04
CA GLU A 43 11.71 -53.58 -24.72
C GLU A 43 10.58 -52.80 -24.01
N GLU A 44 9.48 -53.48 -23.66
CA GLU A 44 8.36 -52.90 -22.91
C GLU A 44 8.81 -52.42 -21.52
N LEU A 45 9.53 -53.24 -20.76
CA LEU A 45 10.03 -52.85 -19.43
C LEU A 45 11.01 -51.65 -19.50
N ARG A 46 11.88 -51.62 -20.52
CA ARG A 46 12.77 -50.47 -20.77
C ARG A 46 12.00 -49.20 -21.12
N ARG A 47 10.92 -49.33 -21.90
CA ARG A 47 10.04 -48.21 -22.23
C ARG A 47 9.36 -47.66 -20.98
N MET A 48 8.77 -48.54 -20.15
CA MET A 48 8.15 -48.13 -18.89
C MET A 48 9.15 -47.45 -17.94
N GLN A 49 10.38 -47.98 -17.83
CA GLN A 49 11.44 -47.36 -17.02
C GLN A 49 11.79 -45.95 -17.52
N ARG A 50 11.99 -45.78 -18.84
CA ARG A 50 12.26 -44.45 -19.44
C ARG A 50 11.14 -43.46 -19.14
N ASP A 51 9.89 -43.88 -19.30
CA ASP A 51 8.73 -43.02 -19.04
C ASP A 51 8.66 -42.58 -17.55
N ARG A 52 9.05 -43.47 -16.61
CA ARG A 52 9.16 -43.11 -15.18
C ARG A 52 10.31 -42.14 -14.91
N ASP A 53 11.48 -42.36 -15.51
CA ASP A 53 12.64 -41.49 -15.33
C ASP A 53 12.40 -40.08 -15.89
N ASP A 54 11.69 -39.97 -17.02
CA ASP A 54 11.24 -38.70 -17.59
C ASP A 54 10.26 -37.97 -16.66
N GLU A 55 9.33 -38.70 -16.03
CA GLU A 55 8.38 -38.13 -15.06
C GLU A 55 9.09 -37.62 -13.80
N ILE A 56 10.05 -38.40 -13.26
CA ILE A 56 10.89 -37.98 -12.12
C ILE A 56 11.66 -36.70 -12.47
N THR A 57 12.25 -36.64 -13.66
CA THR A 57 13.01 -35.47 -14.11
C THR A 57 12.13 -34.23 -14.21
N LYS A 58 10.93 -34.36 -14.80
CA LYS A 58 9.95 -33.25 -14.87
C LYS A 58 9.56 -32.76 -13.47
N LEU A 59 9.26 -33.68 -12.55
CA LEU A 59 8.88 -33.33 -11.18
C LEU A 59 10.00 -32.62 -10.42
N LYS A 60 11.26 -33.07 -10.57
CA LYS A 60 12.42 -32.40 -9.96
C LYS A 60 12.57 -30.96 -10.46
N THR A 61 12.47 -30.75 -11.77
CA THR A 61 12.54 -29.40 -12.35
C THR A 61 11.43 -28.50 -11.82
N LEU A 62 10.19 -29.00 -11.73
CA LEU A 62 9.06 -28.24 -11.17
C LEU A 62 9.28 -27.91 -9.69
N MET A 63 9.88 -28.82 -8.92
CA MET A 63 10.21 -28.57 -7.51
C MET A 63 11.27 -27.51 -7.34
N GLU A 64 12.34 -27.53 -8.13
CA GLU A 64 13.38 -26.50 -8.11
C GLU A 64 12.82 -25.13 -8.48
N GLN A 65 11.97 -25.07 -9.52
CA GLN A 65 11.27 -23.84 -9.90
C GLN A 65 10.35 -23.34 -8.78
N ALA A 66 9.57 -24.22 -8.17
CA ALA A 66 8.68 -23.87 -7.06
C ALA A 66 9.49 -23.36 -5.86
N GLN A 67 10.58 -24.02 -5.50
CA GLN A 67 11.44 -23.63 -4.38
C GLN A 67 12.10 -22.27 -4.61
N LYS A 68 12.59 -22.01 -5.83
CA LYS A 68 13.11 -20.70 -6.21
C LYS A 68 12.04 -19.62 -6.17
N SER A 69 10.83 -19.91 -6.68
CA SER A 69 9.72 -18.96 -6.61
C SER A 69 9.33 -18.63 -5.17
N ALA A 70 9.35 -19.63 -4.28
CA ALA A 70 9.04 -19.45 -2.86
C ALA A 70 10.11 -18.60 -2.16
N SER A 71 11.39 -18.82 -2.44
CA SER A 71 12.46 -17.98 -1.88
C SER A 71 12.37 -16.55 -2.37
N ASP A 72 12.10 -16.33 -3.66
CA ASP A 72 11.97 -14.99 -4.23
C ASP A 72 10.76 -14.24 -3.64
N LEU A 73 9.64 -14.94 -3.45
CA LEU A 73 8.45 -14.39 -2.80
C LEU A 73 8.70 -14.07 -1.32
N GLN A 74 9.44 -14.91 -0.60
CA GLN A 74 9.78 -14.66 0.79
C GLN A 74 10.65 -13.40 0.94
N VAL A 75 11.67 -13.22 0.09
CA VAL A 75 12.49 -12.01 0.08
C VAL A 75 11.66 -10.76 -0.22
N LYS A 76 10.74 -10.83 -1.20
CA LYS A 76 9.83 -9.72 -1.53
C LYS A 76 8.90 -9.40 -0.35
N ARG A 77 8.35 -10.42 0.30
CA ARG A 77 7.50 -10.25 1.49
C ARG A 77 8.25 -9.54 2.60
N ASP A 78 9.46 -10.00 2.93
CA ASP A 78 10.24 -9.44 4.03
C ASP A 78 10.65 -7.98 3.76
N LYS A 79 10.96 -7.66 2.50
CA LYS A 79 11.19 -6.28 2.06
C LYS A 79 9.95 -5.40 2.25
N VAL A 80 8.78 -5.85 1.78
CA VAL A 80 7.52 -5.09 1.92
C VAL A 80 7.14 -4.93 3.39
N ALA A 81 7.34 -5.95 4.22
CA ALA A 81 7.08 -5.88 5.66
C ALA A 81 7.97 -4.83 6.36
N ALA A 82 9.26 -4.76 5.99
CA ALA A 82 10.17 -3.76 6.52
C ALA A 82 9.79 -2.32 6.09
N GLU A 83 9.44 -2.13 4.81
CA GLU A 83 8.98 -0.83 4.28
C GLU A 83 7.68 -0.38 4.96
N LEU A 84 6.74 -1.31 5.18
CA LEU A 84 5.49 -1.03 5.89
C LEU A 84 5.75 -0.61 7.33
N GLY A 85 6.56 -1.36 8.09
CA GLY A 85 6.86 -1.03 9.48
C GLY A 85 7.55 0.33 9.63
N ALA A 86 8.45 0.69 8.71
CA ALA A 86 9.08 2.01 8.69
C ALA A 86 8.07 3.13 8.38
N SER A 87 7.17 2.91 7.42
CA SER A 87 6.12 3.87 7.05
C SER A 87 5.11 4.08 8.18
N GLU A 88 4.67 3.00 8.84
CA GLU A 88 3.76 3.06 9.99
C GLU A 88 4.38 3.82 11.16
N GLY A 89 5.66 3.56 11.48
CA GLY A 89 6.37 4.28 12.54
C GLY A 89 6.47 5.78 12.26
N SER A 90 6.87 6.16 11.04
CA SER A 90 6.94 7.56 10.61
C SER A 90 5.58 8.25 10.66
N THR A 91 4.55 7.60 10.11
CA THR A 91 3.17 8.14 10.08
C THR A 91 2.61 8.33 11.48
N THR A 92 2.88 7.39 12.39
CA THR A 92 2.42 7.47 13.78
C THR A 92 3.08 8.62 14.52
N SER A 93 4.39 8.83 14.31
CA SER A 93 5.12 9.97 14.89
C SER A 93 4.55 11.30 14.38
N GLN A 94 4.41 11.46 13.07
CA GLN A 94 3.87 12.68 12.46
C GLN A 94 2.45 12.98 12.93
N LEU A 95 1.59 11.94 13.04
CA LEU A 95 0.25 12.09 13.60
C LEU A 95 0.29 12.53 15.07
N GLY A 96 1.23 12.03 15.86
CA GLY A 96 1.45 12.45 17.24
C GLY A 96 1.79 13.94 17.34
N GLU A 97 2.77 14.39 16.56
CA GLU A 97 3.19 15.80 16.52
C GLU A 97 2.04 16.73 16.09
N VAL A 98 1.33 16.39 15.02
CA VAL A 98 0.19 17.17 14.51
C VAL A 98 -0.95 17.23 15.54
N ARG A 99 -1.20 16.13 16.27
CA ARG A 99 -2.20 16.12 17.35
C ARG A 99 -1.79 17.04 18.50
N GLN A 100 -0.54 16.99 18.93
CA GLN A 100 -0.02 17.84 20.00
C GLN A 100 -0.05 19.33 19.62
N ASP A 101 0.37 19.68 18.40
CA ASP A 101 0.28 21.05 17.89
C ASP A 101 -1.19 21.50 17.82
N ARG A 102 -2.10 20.64 17.36
CA ARG A 102 -3.53 20.92 17.34
C ARG A 102 -4.09 21.18 18.73
N GLU A 103 -3.75 20.37 19.72
CA GLU A 103 -4.18 20.57 21.12
C GLU A 103 -3.67 21.88 21.69
N THR A 104 -2.38 22.18 21.47
CA THR A 104 -1.76 23.44 21.90
C THR A 104 -2.47 24.64 21.29
N ARG A 105 -2.75 24.61 19.98
CA ARG A 105 -3.50 25.68 19.28
C ARG A 105 -4.95 25.81 19.76
N LEU A 106 -5.60 24.69 20.10
CA LEU A 106 -6.98 24.72 20.62
C LEU A 106 -7.03 25.31 22.03
N ALA A 107 -6.06 25.00 22.89
CA ALA A 107 -5.94 25.59 24.21
C ALA A 107 -5.71 27.11 24.11
N ALA A 108 -4.71 27.53 23.32
CA ALA A 108 -4.45 28.96 23.07
C ALA A 108 -5.67 29.68 22.49
N ARG A 109 -6.40 29.03 21.57
CA ARG A 109 -7.66 29.58 21.03
C ARG A 109 -8.71 29.74 22.13
N ALA A 110 -8.89 28.75 23.00
CA ALA A 110 -9.87 28.81 24.08
C ALA A 110 -9.62 30.02 25.01
N GLU A 111 -8.36 30.23 25.41
CA GLU A 111 -7.93 31.38 26.21
C GLU A 111 -8.22 32.73 25.52
N LEU A 112 -7.97 32.83 24.22
CA LEU A 112 -8.26 34.05 23.45
C LEU A 112 -9.76 34.28 23.31
N THR A 113 -10.53 33.23 23.03
CA THR A 113 -11.98 33.34 22.85
C THR A 113 -12.71 33.68 24.15
N ALA A 114 -12.17 33.30 25.31
CA ALA A 114 -12.72 33.67 26.61
C ALA A 114 -12.66 35.19 26.88
N LYS A 115 -11.75 35.90 26.23
CA LYS A 115 -11.60 37.37 26.33
C LYS A 115 -12.52 38.13 25.37
N LEU A 116 -13.21 37.44 24.46
CA LEU A 116 -14.03 38.08 23.42
C LEU A 116 -15.50 38.17 23.86
N PRO A 117 -16.21 39.26 23.52
CA PRO A 117 -17.65 39.35 23.71
C PRO A 117 -18.40 38.23 22.97
N ALA A 118 -19.33 37.55 23.65
CA ALA A 118 -20.07 36.42 23.10
C ALA A 118 -20.78 36.71 21.75
N PRO A 119 -21.40 37.90 21.52
CA PRO A 119 -22.00 38.22 20.22
C PRO A 119 -20.98 38.25 19.08
N LEU A 120 -19.80 38.84 19.32
CA LEU A 120 -18.74 38.93 18.32
C LEU A 120 -18.17 37.55 17.99
N LEU A 121 -17.92 36.72 19.01
CA LEU A 121 -17.45 35.35 18.83
C LEU A 121 -18.44 34.51 18.02
N LYS A 122 -19.75 34.66 18.28
CA LYS A 122 -20.80 33.95 17.54
C LYS A 122 -20.80 34.31 16.04
N ARG A 123 -20.66 35.60 15.70
CA ARG A 123 -20.53 36.04 14.30
C ARG A 123 -19.27 35.46 13.64
N TYR A 124 -18.13 35.55 14.32
CA TYR A 124 -16.87 34.98 13.84
C TYR A 124 -16.99 33.49 13.54
N GLU A 125 -17.51 32.69 14.48
CA GLU A 125 -17.64 31.25 14.30
C GLU A 125 -18.60 30.87 13.17
N ASN A 126 -19.72 31.59 13.03
CA ASN A 126 -20.68 31.37 11.95
C ASN A 126 -20.04 31.58 10.58
N THR A 127 -19.29 32.67 10.41
CA THR A 127 -18.62 32.95 9.13
C THR A 127 -17.47 31.97 8.90
N ARG A 128 -16.65 31.67 9.91
CA ARG A 128 -15.51 30.74 9.82
C ARG A 128 -15.97 29.35 9.38
N LYS A 129 -17.04 28.81 9.99
CA LYS A 129 -17.59 27.48 9.65
C LYS A 129 -18.08 27.42 8.20
N LYS A 130 -18.66 28.50 7.68
CA LYS A 130 -19.21 28.55 6.31
C LYS A 130 -18.18 28.85 5.24
N LYS A 131 -17.15 29.65 5.55
CA LYS A 131 -16.25 30.27 4.56
C LYS A 131 -14.76 29.96 4.79
N GLY A 132 -14.42 29.14 5.79
CA GLY A 132 -13.05 28.78 6.19
C GLY A 132 -12.34 29.89 6.98
N THR A 133 -12.48 31.14 6.56
CA THR A 133 -11.95 32.34 7.21
C THR A 133 -13.06 33.33 7.53
N ALA A 134 -13.04 33.89 8.74
CA ALA A 134 -14.05 34.85 9.19
C ALA A 134 -13.60 36.31 9.12
N LEU A 135 -12.30 36.57 9.02
CA LEU A 135 -11.72 37.92 9.01
C LEU A 135 -11.21 38.27 7.62
N ALA A 136 -11.34 39.54 7.26
CA ALA A 136 -10.77 40.11 6.05
C ALA A 136 -10.20 41.51 6.34
N PRO A 137 -8.96 41.82 5.92
CA PRO A 137 -8.43 43.17 6.01
C PRO A 137 -9.05 44.07 4.94
N THR A 138 -9.06 45.38 5.19
CA THR A 138 -9.25 46.40 4.16
C THR A 138 -8.22 47.52 4.35
N VAL A 139 -7.66 48.02 3.24
CA VAL A 139 -6.56 49.01 3.24
C VAL A 139 -7.01 50.27 2.50
N ASP A 140 -7.58 50.09 1.32
CA ASP A 140 -7.98 51.11 0.34
C ASP A 140 -9.50 51.20 0.13
N GLY A 141 -10.27 50.50 0.98
CA GLY A 141 -11.71 50.32 0.79
C GLY A 141 -12.06 49.05 0.02
N THR A 142 -11.10 48.23 -0.38
CA THR A 142 -11.37 46.91 -0.96
C THR A 142 -11.40 45.83 0.13
N CYS A 143 -12.37 44.91 0.05
CA CYS A 143 -12.38 43.74 0.93
C CYS A 143 -11.26 42.77 0.52
N GLY A 144 -10.31 42.48 1.41
CA GLY A 144 -9.19 41.58 1.13
C GLY A 144 -9.52 40.09 0.97
N ALA A 145 -10.82 39.71 0.99
CA ALA A 145 -11.25 38.32 0.82
C ALA A 145 -12.16 38.09 -0.39
N CYS A 146 -13.01 39.06 -0.76
CA CYS A 146 -13.86 38.95 -1.96
C CYS A 146 -13.52 39.99 -3.03
N HIS A 147 -12.55 40.87 -2.76
CA HIS A 147 -12.04 41.89 -3.68
C HIS A 147 -13.09 42.86 -4.22
N VAL A 148 -14.19 43.02 -3.48
CA VAL A 148 -15.24 44.00 -3.80
C VAL A 148 -14.93 45.31 -3.10
N GLY A 149 -15.08 46.42 -3.83
CA GLY A 149 -14.99 47.77 -3.30
C GLY A 149 -16.13 48.07 -2.34
N LEU A 150 -15.79 48.60 -1.17
CA LEU A 150 -16.73 49.01 -0.14
C LEU A 150 -17.21 50.43 -0.43
N PRO A 151 -18.49 50.75 -0.14
CA PRO A 151 -18.98 52.12 -0.24
C PRO A 151 -18.14 53.09 0.61
N PRO A 152 -17.81 54.30 0.12
CA PRO A 152 -17.02 55.30 0.88
C PRO A 152 -17.49 55.54 2.33
N PRO A 153 -18.79 55.72 2.64
CA PRO A 153 -19.22 55.91 4.03
C PRO A 153 -18.96 54.69 4.91
N PHE A 154 -19.04 53.50 4.34
CA PHE A 154 -18.75 52.25 5.04
C PHE A 154 -17.24 52.10 5.31
N PHE A 155 -16.40 52.45 4.34
CA PHE A 155 -14.95 52.46 4.52
C PHE A 155 -14.49 53.49 5.55
N HIS A 156 -15.01 54.72 5.53
CA HIS A 156 -14.71 55.73 6.53
C HIS A 156 -15.07 55.28 7.96
N LYS A 157 -16.18 54.54 8.10
CA LYS A 157 -16.57 53.94 9.39
C LYS A 157 -15.52 52.92 9.88
N LEU A 158 -14.99 52.09 8.99
CA LEU A 158 -13.93 51.12 9.31
C LEU A 158 -12.62 51.81 9.69
N MET A 159 -12.26 52.92 9.04
CA MET A 159 -11.05 53.70 9.36
C MET A 159 -11.07 54.27 10.79
N ARG A 160 -12.25 54.62 11.31
CA ARG A 160 -12.43 55.13 12.68
C ARG A 160 -12.23 54.06 13.76
N ARG A 161 -12.20 52.77 13.39
CA ARG A 161 -12.00 51.62 14.29
C ARG A 161 -13.02 51.54 15.45
N GLU A 162 -14.16 52.19 15.31
CA GLU A 162 -15.21 52.22 16.33
C GLU A 162 -15.98 50.89 16.42
N ALA A 163 -16.07 50.13 15.31
CA ALA A 163 -16.79 48.87 15.26
C ALA A 163 -16.18 47.88 14.25
N ILE A 164 -16.35 46.58 14.53
CA ILE A 164 -16.06 45.49 13.58
C ILE A 164 -17.33 45.25 12.75
N GLU A 165 -17.27 45.63 11.47
CA GLU A 165 -18.38 45.48 10.52
C GLU A 165 -18.24 44.23 9.66
N GLU A 166 -19.33 43.82 9.02
CA GLU A 166 -19.33 42.69 8.08
C GLU A 166 -19.34 43.18 6.63
N CYS A 167 -18.55 42.54 5.77
CA CYS A 167 -18.60 42.80 4.34
C CYS A 167 -20.02 42.49 3.80
N PRO A 168 -20.66 43.43 3.08
CA PRO A 168 -22.02 43.23 2.56
C PRO A 168 -22.11 42.10 1.52
N MET A 169 -20.98 41.74 0.90
CA MET A 169 -20.94 40.70 -0.14
C MET A 169 -20.55 39.32 0.37
N CYS A 170 -19.54 39.22 1.25
CA CYS A 170 -19.02 37.93 1.70
C CYS A 170 -19.24 37.63 3.18
N HIS A 171 -19.83 38.56 3.93
CA HIS A 171 -20.14 38.44 5.37
C HIS A 171 -18.93 38.18 6.28
N ARG A 172 -17.71 38.45 5.80
CA ARG A 172 -16.51 38.42 6.64
C ARG A 172 -16.41 39.69 7.47
N LEU A 173 -15.95 39.51 8.70
CA LEU A 173 -15.65 40.58 9.63
C LEU A 173 -14.45 41.38 9.09
N LEU A 174 -14.69 42.66 8.83
CA LEU A 174 -13.72 43.58 8.27
C LEU A 174 -12.99 44.33 9.38
N TYR A 175 -11.69 44.49 9.18
CA TYR A 175 -10.88 45.39 9.99
C TYR A 175 -10.00 46.24 9.09
N TYR A 176 -9.86 47.52 9.45
CA TYR A 176 -8.97 48.42 8.74
C TYR A 176 -7.52 48.11 9.12
N ARG A 177 -6.69 47.83 8.11
CA ARG A 177 -5.24 47.68 8.23
C ARG A 177 -4.61 48.89 7.53
N PRO A 178 -3.98 49.83 8.27
CA PRO A 178 -3.27 50.93 7.65
C PRO A 178 -2.13 50.36 6.82
N GLU A 179 -1.82 51.00 5.70
CA GLU A 179 -0.61 50.68 4.95
C GLU A 179 0.58 50.80 5.92
N SER A 180 1.36 49.73 6.03
CA SER A 180 2.64 49.81 6.71
C SER A 180 3.54 50.65 5.83
N THR A 181 3.62 51.95 6.12
CA THR A 181 4.75 52.78 5.69
C THR A 181 6.01 52.12 6.20
N THR A 182 6.78 51.54 5.29
CA THR A 182 8.19 51.19 5.48
C THR A 182 8.98 52.43 5.91
#